data_AF-A0A850KL20-F1
#
_entry.id   AF-A0A850KL20-F1
#
_cell.length_a   1.000
_cell.length_b   1.000
_cell.length_c   1.000
_cell.angle_alpha   90.00
_cell.angle_beta   90.00
_cell.angle_gamma   90.00
#
_symmetry.space_group_name_H-M   'P 1'
#
loop_
_entity.id
_entity.type
_entity.pdbx_description
1 polymer ?
#
loop_
_entity_poly.entity_id
_entity_poly.type
_entity_poly.pdbx_seq_one_letter_code
_entity_poly.pdbx_strand_id
1 'polypeptide(L)' 'MSFDNFFTASLADSDPEVYASVRKELGRQQDQIELIASENIVSRAVIEAQGSVLTNKYAEGYPHRRYYGGC' A
#
# COMPACT_ATOMS: atom_id res chain seq x y z
N MET A 1 27.60 5.56 -0.79
CA MET A 1 26.28 5.81 -0.19
C MET A 1 25.75 4.47 0.29
N SER A 2 25.41 4.34 1.56
CA SER A 2 24.82 3.09 2.05
C SER A 2 23.35 3.02 1.64
N PHE A 3 22.92 1.88 1.09
CA PHE A 3 21.53 1.60 0.73
C PHE A 3 20.69 1.10 1.92
N ASP A 4 21.28 1.01 3.12
CA ASP A 4 20.64 0.39 4.29
C ASP A 4 19.26 1.00 4.62
N ASN A 5 19.12 2.31 4.43
CA ASN A 5 17.85 3.00 4.69
C ASN A 5 16.78 2.76 3.62
N PHE A 6 17.13 2.38 2.40
CA PHE A 6 16.15 2.26 1.31
C PHE A 6 15.10 1.17 1.60
N PHE A 7 15.50 0.05 2.19
CA PHE A 7 14.61 -1.08 2.47
C PHE A 7 13.96 -1.04 3.85
N THR A 8 14.42 -0.17 4.75
CA THR A 8 14.06 -0.21 6.17
C THR A 8 13.44 1.07 6.69
N ALA A 9 13.66 2.21 6.02
CA ALA A 9 13.06 3.47 6.41
C ALA A 9 11.53 3.39 6.26
N SER A 10 10.82 3.93 7.26
CA SER A 10 9.37 4.07 7.16
C SER A 10 9.01 5.20 6.19
N LEU A 11 7.73 5.28 5.80
CA LEU A 11 7.23 6.43 5.05
C LEU A 11 7.41 7.73 5.83
N ALA A 12 7.24 7.70 7.16
CA ALA A 12 7.42 8.89 8.00
C ALA A 12 8.87 9.41 7.99
N ASP A 13 9.85 8.51 7.91
CA ASP A 13 11.27 8.88 7.85
C ASP A 13 11.71 9.28 6.44
N SER A 14 11.16 8.61 5.42
CA SER A 14 11.53 8.82 4.02
C SER A 14 10.86 10.05 3.40
N ASP A 15 9.58 10.27 3.74
CA ASP A 15 8.75 11.36 3.25
C ASP A 15 7.72 11.80 4.32
N PRO A 16 8.15 12.66 5.27
CA PRO A 16 7.29 13.11 6.35
C PRO A 16 6.09 13.97 5.86
N GLU A 17 6.20 14.60 4.70
CA GLU A 17 5.13 15.44 4.13
C GLU A 17 3.97 14.57 3.60
N VAL A 18 4.30 13.51 2.84
CA VAL A 18 3.31 12.53 2.40
C VAL A 18 2.71 11.79 3.58
N TYR A 19 3.53 11.37 4.55
CA TYR A 19 3.03 10.74 5.78
C TYR A 19 2.03 11.64 6.51
N ALA A 20 2.34 12.92 6.70
CA ALA A 20 1.45 13.87 7.34
C ALA A 20 0.12 14.02 6.58
N SER A 21 0.16 14.01 5.25
CA SER A 21 -1.04 14.08 4.40
C SER A 21 -1.93 12.85 4.56
N VAL A 22 -1.35 11.65 4.58
CA VAL A 22 -2.08 10.39 4.87
C VAL A 22 -2.75 10.43 6.24
N ARG A 23 -2.04 10.92 7.27
CA ARG A 23 -2.58 11.04 8.63
C ARG A 23 -3.73 12.05 8.73
N LYS A 24 -3.65 13.17 8.01
CA LYS A 24 -4.74 14.15 7.93
C LYS A 24 -5.98 13.56 7.26
N GLU A 25 -5.81 12.82 6.16
CA GLU A 25 -6.92 12.18 5.48
C GLU A 25 -7.57 11.08 6.33
N LEU A 26 -6.78 10.29 7.07
CA LEU A 26 -7.32 9.33 8.04
C LEU A 26 -8.21 10.03 9.08
N GLY A 27 -7.75 11.17 9.63
CA GLY A 27 -8.56 11.97 10.55
C GLY A 27 -9.86 12.46 9.90
N ARG A 28 -9.79 12.99 8.67
CA ARG A 28 -10.98 13.42 7.92
C ARG A 28 -12.01 12.29 7.78
N GLN A 29 -11.58 11.09 7.41
CA GLN A 29 -12.46 9.93 7.25
C GLN A 29 -13.07 9.45 8.57
N GLN A 30 -12.35 9.59 9.69
CA GLN A 30 -12.84 9.20 11.02
C GLN A 30 -13.85 10.19 11.60
N ASP A 31 -13.72 11.47 11.26
CA ASP A 31 -14.50 12.56 11.85
C ASP A 31 -15.69 13.00 10.98
N GLN A 32 -15.94 12.34 9.85
CA GLN A 32 -17.02 12.66 8.92
C GLN A 32 -17.97 11.47 8.68
N ILE A 33 -19.22 11.78 8.34
CA ILE A 33 -20.19 10.79 7.87
C ILE A 33 -20.09 10.73 6.35
N GLU A 34 -19.65 9.59 5.82
CA GLU A 34 -19.55 9.38 4.38
C GLU A 34 -20.89 8.90 3.81
N LEU A 35 -21.44 9.65 2.85
CA LEU A 35 -22.77 9.40 2.26
C LEU A 35 -22.72 9.11 0.76
N ILE A 36 -21.54 9.06 0.18
CA ILE A 36 -21.34 8.71 -1.22
C ILE A 36 -21.55 7.20 -1.38
N ALA A 37 -22.60 6.80 -2.10
CA ALA A 37 -23.02 5.40 -2.21
C ALA A 37 -21.98 4.44 -2.80
N SER A 38 -21.00 4.96 -3.55
CA SER A 38 -19.92 4.19 -4.17
C SER A 38 -18.64 4.13 -3.34
N GLU A 39 -18.53 4.94 -2.27
CA GLU A 39 -17.36 4.93 -1.40
C GLU A 39 -17.50 3.89 -0.28
N ASN A 40 -16.37 3.42 0.23
CA ASN A 40 -16.33 2.41 1.28
C ASN A 40 -14.99 2.41 2.03
N ILE A 41 -14.96 1.83 3.23
CA ILE A 41 -13.76 1.65 4.04
C ILE A 41 -13.35 0.18 4.00
N VAL A 42 -12.17 -0.09 3.45
CA VAL A 42 -11.63 -1.46 3.38
C VAL A 42 -11.12 -1.95 4.74
N SER A 43 -11.09 -3.26 4.94
CA SER A 43 -10.55 -3.85 6.17
C SER A 43 -9.03 -3.67 6.29
N ARG A 44 -8.52 -3.71 7.53
CA ARG A 44 -7.07 -3.70 7.81
C ARG A 44 -6.31 -4.78 7.03
N ALA A 45 -6.87 -5.99 6.94
CA ALA A 45 -6.25 -7.12 6.25
C ALA A 45 -6.04 -6.85 4.74
N VAL A 46 -6.97 -6.12 4.09
CA VAL A 46 -6.82 -5.73 2.68
C VAL A 46 -5.68 -4.72 2.51
N ILE A 47 -5.58 -3.72 3.40
CA ILE A 47 -4.50 -2.73 3.38
C ILE A 47 -3.12 -3.41 3.57
N GLU A 48 -3.03 -4.36 4.50
CA GLU A 48 -1.80 -5.13 4.75
C GLU A 48 -1.36 -5.93 3.51
N ALA A 49 -2.30 -6.60 2.83
CA ALA A 49 -2.01 -7.35 1.61
C ALA A 49 -1.56 -6.43 0.46
N GLN A 50 -2.21 -5.27 0.29
CA GLN A 50 -1.91 -4.28 -0.75
C GLN A 50 -0.47 -3.76 -0.67
N GLY A 51 0.06 -3.58 0.55
CA GLY A 51 1.43 -3.12 0.81
C GLY A 51 2.49 -4.22 0.91
N SER A 52 2.15 -5.46 0.52
CA SER A 52 3.05 -6.61 0.70
C SER A 52 4.10 -6.75 -0.40
N VAL A 53 5.04 -7.69 -0.20
CA VAL A 53 6.11 -8.02 -1.15
C VAL A 53 5.60 -8.55 -2.50
N LEU A 54 4.30 -8.82 -2.65
CA LEU A 54 3.71 -9.26 -3.92
C LEU A 54 3.89 -8.22 -5.03
N THR A 55 4.01 -6.93 -4.70
CA THR A 55 4.28 -5.87 -5.68
C THR A 55 5.61 -6.06 -6.43
N ASN A 56 6.54 -6.83 -5.87
CA ASN A 56 7.85 -7.06 -6.48
C ASN A 56 7.80 -8.13 -7.58
N LYS A 57 6.70 -8.89 -7.67
CA LYS A 57 6.63 -10.06 -8.55
C LYS A 57 5.99 -9.72 -9.88
N TYR A 58 6.75 -9.95 -10.95
CA TYR A 58 6.23 -10.00 -12.31
C TYR A 58 5.70 -11.41 -12.62
N ALA A 59 4.44 -11.53 -13.06
CA ALA A 59 3.76 -12.82 -13.22
C ALA A 59 2.81 -12.85 -14.44
N GLU A 60 3.27 -12.50 -15.63
CA GLU A 60 2.45 -12.53 -16.85
C GLU A 60 1.94 -13.94 -17.21
N GLY A 61 0.74 -13.98 -17.82
CA GLY A 61 0.04 -15.20 -18.19
C GLY A 61 -1.03 -15.59 -17.18
N TYR A 62 -1.38 -16.88 -17.14
CA TYR A 62 -2.35 -17.44 -16.20
C TYR A 62 -1.67 -18.42 -15.23
N PRO A 63 -2.30 -18.79 -14.09
CA PRO A 63 -1.81 -19.87 -13.25
C PRO A 63 -1.49 -21.13 -14.09
N HIS A 64 -0.34 -21.75 -13.81
CA HIS A 64 0.22 -22.89 -14.57
C HIS A 64 0.53 -22.63 -16.06
N ARG A 65 0.42 -21.38 -16.53
CA ARG A 65 0.73 -20.95 -17.90
C ARG A 65 1.40 -19.56 -17.88
N ARG A 66 2.48 -19.45 -17.11
CA ARG A 66 3.26 -18.22 -16.97
C ARG A 66 4.36 -18.16 -18.01
N TYR A 67 4.70 -16.96 -18.45
CA TYR A 67 5.86 -16.73 -19.32
C TYR A 67 7.19 -16.76 -18.54
N TYR A 68 7.15 -16.49 -17.24
CA TYR A 68 8.31 -16.41 -16.35
C TYR A 68 8.18 -17.35 -15.14
N GLY A 69 9.32 -17.83 -14.62
CA GLY A 69 9.38 -18.78 -13.50
C GLY A 69 9.16 -18.17 -12.11
N GLY A 70 9.04 -19.05 -11.11
CA GLY A 70 8.90 -18.69 -9.69
C GLY A 70 7.52 -18.13 -9.31
N CYS A 71 6.45 -18.65 -9.93
CA CYS A 71 5.05 -18.37 -9.64
C CYS A 71 4.27 -19.69 -9.49
#